data_AF-A0A1A2D2F2-F1
#
_entry.id   AF-A0A1A2D2F2-F1
#
_cell.length_a   1.000
_cell.length_b   1.000
_cell.length_c   1.000
_cell.angle_alpha   90.00
_cell.angle_beta   90.00
_cell.angle_gamma   90.00
#
_symmetry.space_group_name_H-M   'P 1'
#
loop_
_entity.id
_entity.type
_entity.pdbx_description
1 polymer ?
#
loop_
_entity_poly.entity_id
_entity_poly.type
_entity_poly.pdbx_seq_one_letter_code
_entity_poly.pdbx_strand_id
1 'polypeptide(L)' 'MPAREQLNTLLRRVRPALESIGEYDCVAAELDRIATQGNGAMRQRRAWQKRGEMTDVIAEAAAATLS' A
#
# COMPACT_ATOMS: atom_id res chain seq x y z
N MET A 1 -1.86 15.69 12.99
CA MET A 1 -0.66 14.90 12.68
C MET A 1 -0.81 14.26 11.30
N PRO A 2 0.20 14.35 10.42
CA PRO A 2 0.25 13.64 9.14
C PRO A 2 -0.06 12.14 9.26
N ALA A 3 -0.72 11.55 8.26
CA ALA A 3 -1.10 10.13 8.28
C ALA A 3 0.10 9.20 8.49
N ARG A 4 1.27 9.52 7.91
CA ARG A 4 2.51 8.74 8.06
C ARG A 4 2.99 8.66 9.52
N GLU A 5 2.89 9.76 10.26
CA GLU A 5 3.29 9.78 11.67
C GLU A 5 2.34 8.95 12.55
N GLN A 6 1.05 8.98 12.22
CA GLN A 6 0.06 8.15 12.91
C GLN A 6 0.28 6.66 12.63
N LEU A 7 0.57 6.29 11.38
CA LEU A 7 0.90 4.91 11.00
C LEU A 7 2.19 4.42 11.68
N ASN A 8 3.24 5.25 11.74
CA ASN A 8 4.46 4.92 12.48
C ASN A 8 4.21 4.72 13.98
N THR A 9 3.30 5.51 14.55
CA THR A 9 2.89 5.38 15.95
C THR A 9 2.13 4.08 16.19
N LEU A 10 1.21 3.73 15.29
CA LEU A 10 0.51 2.45 15.34
C LEU A 10 1.48 1.28 15.21
N LEU A 11 2.41 1.33 14.25
CA LEU A 11 3.40 0.27 14.02
C LEU A 11 4.27 0.02 15.25
N ARG A 12 4.74 1.09 15.92
CA ARG A 12 5.46 0.96 17.21
C ARG A 12 4.60 0.30 18.28
N ARG A 13 3.31 0.62 18.34
CA ARG A 13 2.39 0.05 19.34
C ARG A 13 2.12 -1.43 19.11
N VAL A 14 2.00 -1.88 17.85
CA VAL A 14 1.70 -3.27 17.52
C VAL A 14 2.94 -4.14 17.32
N ARG A 15 4.14 -3.56 17.40
CA ARG A 15 5.43 -4.24 17.19
C ARG A 15 5.54 -5.58 17.95
N PRO A 16 5.25 -5.68 19.26
CA PRO A 16 5.37 -6.97 19.96
C PRO A 16 4.47 -8.07 19.37
N ALA A 17 3.26 -7.72 18.93
CA ALA A 17 2.35 -8.67 18.31
C ALA A 17 2.86 -9.11 16.92
N LEU A 18 3.37 -8.17 16.12
CA LEU A 18 3.94 -8.47 14.80
C LEU A 18 5.23 -9.28 14.90
N GLU A 19 6.10 -8.98 15.87
CA GLU A 19 7.32 -9.77 16.13
C GLU A 19 6.99 -11.18 16.58
N SER A 20 5.92 -11.38 17.37
CA SER A 20 5.50 -12.73 17.82
C SER A 20 5.07 -13.66 16.68
N ILE A 21 4.69 -13.09 15.53
CA ILE A 21 4.30 -13.84 14.33
C ILE A 21 5.32 -13.69 13.18
N GLY A 22 6.43 -12.98 13.40
CA GLY A 22 7.47 -12.76 12.38
C GLY A 22 7.11 -11.77 11.26
N GLU A 23 6.04 -10.97 11.42
CA GLU A 23 5.49 -10.12 10.36
C GLU A 23 5.93 -8.63 10.45
N TYR A 24 6.73 -8.26 11.45
CA TYR A 24 7.07 -6.86 11.68
C TYR A 24 7.76 -6.21 10.47
N ASP A 25 8.79 -6.85 9.93
CA ASP A 25 9.56 -6.30 8.81
C ASP A 25 8.72 -6.23 7.52
N CYS A 26 7.87 -7.23 7.29
CA CYS A 26 6.94 -7.28 6.16
C CYS A 26 5.96 -6.09 6.21
N VAL A 27 5.29 -5.89 7.35
CA VAL A 27 4.34 -4.81 7.55
C VAL A 27 5.02 -3.44 7.50
N ALA A 28 6.21 -3.30 8.07
CA ALA A 28 6.98 -2.06 8.02
C ALA A 28 7.34 -1.68 6.58
N ALA A 29 7.84 -2.64 5.80
CA ALA A 29 8.18 -2.44 4.39
C ALA A 29 6.93 -2.08 3.55
N GLU A 30 5.80 -2.76 3.78
CA GLU A 30 4.58 -2.50 3.03
C GLU A 30 3.98 -1.12 3.35
N LEU A 31 4.03 -0.68 4.61
CA LEU A 31 3.60 0.67 5.00
C LEU A 31 4.48 1.75 4.35
N ASP A 32 5.79 1.54 4.29
CA ASP A 32 6.70 2.49 3.64
C ASP A 32 6.46 2.55 2.12
N ARG A 33 6.23 1.40 1.49
CA ARG A 33 5.86 1.28 0.08
C ARG A 33 4.57 2.02 -0.23
N ILE A 34 3.50 1.81 0.57
CA ILE A 34 2.22 2.50 0.39
C ILE A 34 2.36 4.00 0.61
N ALA A 35 3.12 4.43 1.63
CA ALA A 35 3.36 5.84 1.91
C ALA A 35 4.08 6.55 0.75
N THR A 36 4.96 5.84 0.05
CA THR A 36 5.77 6.38 -1.05
C THR A 36 5.04 6.29 -2.39
N GLN A 37 4.45 5.15 -2.71
CA GLN A 37 3.92 4.84 -4.05
C GLN A 37 2.40 5.06 -4.16
N GLY A 38 1.69 5.08 -3.04
CA GLY A 38 0.24 5.05 -2.96
C GLY A 38 -0.35 3.63 -3.03
N ASN A 39 -1.61 3.52 -2.66
CA ASN A 39 -2.34 2.25 -2.64
C ASN A 39 -2.88 1.85 -4.04
N GLY A 40 -3.55 0.69 -4.11
CA GLY A 40 -4.14 0.18 -5.35
C GLY A 40 -5.10 1.16 -6.00
N ALA A 41 -5.96 1.82 -5.21
CA ALA A 41 -6.91 2.82 -5.73
C ALA A 41 -6.20 4.03 -6.35
N MET A 42 -5.09 4.50 -5.76
CA MET A 42 -4.29 5.59 -6.35
C MET A 42 -3.66 5.17 -7.68
N ARG A 43 -3.15 3.94 -7.79
CA ARG A 43 -2.60 3.41 -9.05
C ARG A 43 -3.68 3.26 -10.12
N GLN A 44 -4.81 2.66 -9.76
CA GLN A 44 -5.98 2.51 -10.63
C GLN A 44 -6.52 3.86 -11.10
N ARG A 45 -6.59 4.87 -10.23
CA ARG A 45 -7.01 6.23 -10.60
C ARG A 45 -6.03 6.88 -11.57
N ARG A 46 -4.72 6.70 -11.39
CA ARG A 46 -3.70 7.16 -12.35
C ARG A 46 -3.86 6.46 -13.71
N ALA A 47 -4.18 5.16 -13.71
CA ALA A 47 -4.43 4.41 -14.94
C ALA A 47 -5.68 4.93 -15.67
N TRP A 48 -6.79 5.11 -14.95
CA TRP A 48 -8.01 5.72 -15.48
C TRP A 48 -7.76 7.11 -16.08
N GLN A 49 -6.97 7.96 -15.42
CA GLN A 49 -6.70 9.33 -15.90
C GLN A 49 -5.93 9.38 -17.23
N LYS A 50 -5.33 8.28 -17.71
CA LYS A 50 -4.61 8.24 -18.99
C LYS A 50 -5.56 8.28 -20.19
N ARG A 51 -6.62 7.46 -20.20
CA ARG A 51 -7.56 7.37 -21.32
C ARG A 51 -9.04 7.45 -20.93
N GLY A 52 -9.36 7.33 -19.64
CA GLY A 52 -10.74 7.28 -19.14
C GLY A 52 -11.43 5.95 -19.42
N GLU A 53 -10.66 4.87 -19.60
CA GLU A 53 -11.19 3.55 -19.98
C GLU A 53 -11.13 2.57 -18.81
N MET A 54 -12.21 1.80 -18.61
CA MET A 54 -12.28 0.84 -17.49
C MET A 54 -11.27 -0.29 -17.67
N THR A 55 -10.91 -0.60 -18.92
CA THR A 55 -9.89 -1.59 -19.26
C THR A 55 -8.51 -1.24 -18.70
N ASP A 56 -8.16 0.04 -18.56
CA ASP A 56 -6.90 0.47 -17.93
C ASP A 56 -6.87 0.17 -16.44
N VAL A 57 -8.01 0.30 -15.76
CA VAL A 57 -8.14 -0.03 -14.33
C VAL A 57 -8.00 -1.54 -14.11
N ILE A 58 -8.62 -2.34 -14.97
CA ILE A 58 -8.54 -3.81 -14.92
C ILE A 58 -7.12 -4.27 -15.22
N ALA A 59 -6.47 -3.71 -16.24
CA ALA A 59 -5.09 -4.04 -16.58
C ALA A 59 -4.10 -3.73 -15.44
N GLU A 60 -4.23 -2.56 -14.81
CA GLU A 60 -3.42 -2.19 -13.64
C GLU A 60 -3.66 -3.13 -12.45
N ALA A 61 -4.91 -3.53 -12.19
CA ALA A 61 -5.24 -4.46 -11.12
C ALA A 61 -4.67 -5.88 -11.36
N ALA A 62 -4.75 -6.35 -12.61
CA ALA A 62 -4.23 -7.65 -13.01
C ALA A 62 -2.70 -7.70 -12.89
N ALA A 63 -2.00 -6.65 -13.35
CA ALA A 63 -0.54 -6.56 -13.24
C ALA A 63 -0.06 -6.64 -11.79
N ALA A 64 -0.77 -5.98 -10.86
CA ALA A 64 -0.44 -6.01 -9.44
C ALA A 64 -0.72 -7.36 -8.75
N THR A 65 -1.44 -8.29 -9.39
CA THR A 65 -1.77 -9.62 -8.84
C THR A 65 -0.88 -10.72 -9.42
N LEU A 66 -0.41 -10.53 -10.66
CA LEU A 66 0.43 -11.50 -11.38
C LEU A 66 1.94 -11.36 -11.09
N SER A 67 2.33 -10.41 -10.23
CA SER A 67 3.72 -10.15 -9.81
C SER A 67 4.04 -10.84 -8.50
#